data_AF-A0AAD6VLI4-F1
#
_entry.id   AF-A0AAD6VLI4-F1
#
_cell.length_a   1.000
_cell.length_b   1.000
_cell.length_c   1.000
_cell.angle_alpha   90.00
_cell.angle_beta   90.00
_cell.angle_gamma   90.00
#
_symmetry.space_group_name_H-M   'P 1'
#
loop_
_entity.id
_entity.type
_entity.pdbx_description
1 polymer ?
#
loop_
_entity_poly.entity_id
_entity_poly.type
_entity_poly.pdbx_seq_one_letter_code
_entity_poly.pdbx_strand_id
1 'polypeptide(L)'
;MVEFSAYDYRFHELPSDDAAVSLRNQLISLRDLARSAPLEHGTQFTLDLQIPPQNQHPAARQVPSTLTTDRFQSATVTLQLDKALQSGCDKFSQVWTATVIGVPETRLVVKIIQPSLCFIPEPDNIHWCEAYYDPLDLAHNEAWVYQKLAHRQGLSIPYFFGIFDIVTPSGEAAWVLVLEFIQGPTIHGVAKLSKNNKDMVHDFCNLGLDAVRELALSGWTLRDMSCSNFILSSSSGSKAVVMIDLYDAVYVKPPPTLKRLAMVDANRFFYWFQLCVRDEYPGFYDWAMQNLPVVVWGPPDFKEDM
;
A
#
# COMPACT_ATOMS: atom_id res chain seq x y z
N MET A 1 -11.34 7.99 -21.23
CA MET A 1 -10.04 7.90 -20.53
C MET A 1 -9.83 9.25 -19.86
N VAL A 2 -10.09 9.35 -18.56
CA VAL A 2 -9.94 10.61 -17.81
C VAL A 2 -8.44 10.76 -17.53
N GLU A 3 -7.81 11.82 -18.03
CA GLU A 3 -6.43 12.14 -17.68
C GLU A 3 -6.39 12.66 -16.24
N PHE A 4 -6.07 11.76 -15.30
CA PHE A 4 -5.69 12.15 -13.95
C PHE A 4 -4.30 12.80 -14.01
N SER A 5 -4.28 14.13 -13.91
CA SER A 5 -3.07 14.91 -13.65
C SER A 5 -2.63 14.61 -12.22
N ALA A 6 -1.41 14.10 -12.03
CA ALA A 6 -0.82 13.77 -10.73
C ALA A 6 -0.72 14.95 -9.74
N TYR A 7 -1.01 16.18 -10.21
CA TYR A 7 -0.99 17.41 -9.42
C TYR A 7 -2.35 18.10 -9.32
N ASP A 8 -3.37 17.58 -10.01
CA ASP A 8 -4.74 18.06 -9.88
C ASP A 8 -5.44 17.13 -8.89
N TYR A 9 -4.91 17.07 -7.66
CA TYR A 9 -5.76 16.84 -6.48
C TYR A 9 -6.73 18.01 -6.46
N ARG A 10 -7.72 17.98 -7.35
CA ARG A 10 -8.96 18.69 -7.10
C ARG A 10 -9.43 18.03 -5.84
N PHE A 11 -9.23 18.70 -4.71
CA PHE A 11 -10.23 18.62 -3.67
C PHE A 11 -11.55 18.72 -4.43
N HIS A 12 -12.25 17.59 -4.60
CA HIS A 12 -13.64 17.64 -5.02
C HIS A 12 -14.25 18.75 -4.18
N GLU A 13 -14.88 19.74 -4.83
CA GLU A 13 -15.41 20.92 -4.14
C GLU A 13 -16.04 20.44 -2.84
N LEU A 14 -15.45 20.89 -1.72
CA LEU A 14 -15.84 20.37 -0.42
C LEU A 14 -17.36 20.49 -0.34
N PRO A 15 -18.07 19.45 0.10
CA PRO A 15 -19.49 19.55 0.26
C PRO A 15 -19.79 20.76 1.15
N SER A 16 -20.87 21.50 0.84
CA SER A 16 -21.37 22.52 1.76
C SER A 16 -21.56 21.93 3.15
N ASP A 17 -21.53 22.75 4.20
CA ASP A 17 -21.69 22.27 5.58
C ASP A 17 -22.94 21.37 5.74
N ASP A 18 -24.06 21.74 5.11
CA ASP A 18 -25.29 20.93 5.09
C ASP A 18 -25.09 19.57 4.40
N ALA A 19 -24.37 19.53 3.27
CA ALA A 19 -24.05 18.29 2.57
C ALA A 19 -23.07 17.43 3.37
N ALA A 20 -22.11 18.03 4.08
CA ALA A 20 -21.18 17.34 4.96
C ALA A 20 -21.91 16.72 6.18
N VAL A 21 -22.85 17.44 6.79
CA VAL A 21 -23.71 16.91 7.87
C VAL A 21 -24.58 15.75 7.37
N SER A 22 -25.19 15.89 6.19
CA SER A 22 -25.99 14.83 5.58
C SER A 22 -25.15 13.58 5.31
N LEU A 23 -23.96 13.75 4.70
CA LEU A 23 -23.02 12.67 4.42
C LEU A 23 -22.58 11.97 5.71
N ARG A 24 -22.21 12.74 6.75
CA ARG A 24 -21.86 12.20 8.07
C ARG A 24 -22.96 11.31 8.63
N ASN A 25 -24.20 11.79 8.64
CA ASN A 25 -25.33 11.03 9.18
C ASN A 25 -25.58 9.75 8.39
N GLN A 26 -25.46 9.81 7.06
CA GLN A 26 -25.55 8.63 6.19
C GLN A 26 -24.45 7.61 6.51
N LEU A 27 -23.19 8.05 6.60
CA LEU A 27 -22.04 7.18 6.91
C LEU A 27 -22.14 6.56 8.30
N ILE A 28 -22.66 7.29 9.31
CA ILE A 28 -22.91 6.72 10.65
C ILE A 28 -23.95 5.60 10.57
N SER A 29 -25.06 5.81 9.87
CA SER A 29 -26.09 4.79 9.67
C SER A 29 -25.54 3.54 8.97
N LEU A 30 -24.78 3.73 7.89
CA LEU A 30 -24.11 2.65 7.17
C LEU A 30 -23.07 1.93 8.02
N ARG A 31 -22.36 2.65 8.91
CA ARG A 31 -21.38 2.07 9.83
C ARG A 31 -22.06 1.13 10.83
N ASP A 32 -23.25 1.48 11.31
CA ASP A 32 -24.01 0.60 12.21
C ASP A 32 -24.54 -0.65 11.48
N LEU A 33 -24.91 -0.53 10.21
CA LEU A 33 -25.21 -1.68 9.35
C LEU A 33 -23.97 -2.55 9.10
N ALA A 34 -22.82 -1.93 8.82
CA ALA A 34 -21.54 -2.63 8.63
C ALA A 34 -21.09 -3.38 9.88
N ARG A 35 -21.38 -2.85 11.08
CA ARG A 35 -21.14 -3.56 12.35
C ARG A 35 -22.08 -4.75 12.54
N SER A 36 -23.30 -4.65 12.04
CA SER A 36 -24.33 -5.69 12.16
C SER A 36 -24.16 -6.81 11.12
N ALA A 37 -23.58 -6.49 9.97
CA ALA A 37 -23.26 -7.42 8.88
C ALA A 37 -21.82 -7.17 8.40
N PRO A 38 -20.81 -7.50 9.22
CA PRO A 38 -19.41 -7.22 8.90
C PRO A 38 -18.91 -8.11 7.76
N LEU A 39 -17.84 -7.66 7.13
CA LEU A 39 -17.00 -8.55 6.33
C LEU A 39 -16.33 -9.56 7.27
N GLU A 40 -16.45 -10.83 6.93
CA GLU A 40 -15.93 -11.93 7.74
C GLU A 40 -15.24 -13.01 6.90
N HIS A 41 -14.53 -13.90 7.59
CA HIS A 41 -13.95 -15.10 6.97
C HIS A 41 -15.05 -15.86 6.21
N GLY A 42 -14.76 -16.24 4.97
CA GLY A 42 -15.73 -16.91 4.10
C GLY A 42 -16.57 -15.97 3.24
N THR A 43 -16.54 -14.65 3.44
CA THR A 43 -17.18 -13.70 2.51
C THR A 43 -16.60 -13.85 1.11
N GLN A 44 -17.45 -13.85 0.08
CA GLN A 44 -17.05 -14.12 -1.30
C GLN A 44 -17.33 -12.94 -2.23
N PHE A 45 -16.40 -12.69 -3.16
CA PHE A 45 -16.57 -11.72 -4.24
C PHE A 45 -16.26 -12.39 -5.57
N THR A 46 -17.09 -12.14 -6.59
CA THR A 46 -16.89 -12.67 -7.94
C THR A 46 -16.43 -11.53 -8.84
N LEU A 47 -15.19 -11.59 -9.31
CA LEU A 47 -14.46 -10.48 -9.93
C LEU A 47 -13.76 -10.92 -11.22
N ASP A 48 -13.67 -10.02 -12.20
CA ASP A 48 -12.93 -10.23 -13.45
C ASP A 48 -11.49 -9.72 -13.30
N LEU A 49 -10.60 -10.54 -12.74
CA LEU A 49 -9.21 -10.13 -12.50
C LEU A 49 -8.48 -9.76 -13.79
N GLN A 50 -7.76 -8.65 -13.75
CA GLN A 50 -6.84 -8.25 -14.81
C GLN A 50 -5.47 -8.85 -14.52
N ILE A 51 -5.04 -9.83 -15.31
CA ILE A 51 -3.71 -10.42 -15.14
C ILE A 51 -2.66 -9.47 -15.72
N PRO A 52 -1.79 -8.86 -14.89
CA PRO A 52 -0.77 -7.95 -15.39
C PRO A 52 0.27 -8.70 -16.24
N PRO A 53 0.90 -8.05 -17.21
CA PRO A 53 1.98 -8.65 -17.98
C PRO A 53 3.12 -9.04 -17.05
N GLN A 54 3.70 -10.21 -17.29
CA GLN A 54 4.81 -10.68 -16.49
C GLN A 54 6.04 -9.81 -16.68
N ASN A 55 6.65 -9.38 -15.57
CA ASN A 55 7.90 -8.65 -15.60
C ASN A 55 9.05 -9.59 -16.00
N GLN A 56 9.75 -9.24 -17.07
CA GLN A 56 10.84 -10.05 -17.65
C GLN A 56 12.17 -9.90 -16.89
N HIS A 57 12.21 -9.03 -15.88
CA HIS A 57 13.41 -8.87 -15.07
C HIS A 57 13.73 -10.18 -14.31
N PRO A 58 14.98 -10.69 -14.33
CA PRO A 58 15.33 -11.97 -13.70
C PRO A 58 15.02 -12.05 -12.19
N ALA A 59 15.07 -10.92 -11.50
CA ALA A 59 14.74 -10.82 -10.08
C ALA A 59 13.23 -10.61 -9.80
N ALA A 60 12.39 -10.49 -10.84
CA ALA A 60 10.96 -10.30 -10.64
C ALA A 60 10.31 -11.60 -10.16
N ARG A 61 9.51 -11.48 -9.10
CA ARG A 61 8.57 -12.53 -8.71
C ARG A 61 7.64 -12.84 -9.86
N GLN A 62 7.25 -14.10 -9.94
CA GLN A 62 6.35 -14.59 -10.97
C GLN A 62 4.91 -14.32 -10.54
N VAL A 63 4.04 -13.95 -11.47
CA VAL A 63 2.60 -14.02 -11.23
C VAL A 63 2.27 -15.47 -10.88
N PRO A 64 1.41 -15.75 -9.87
CA PRO A 64 1.01 -17.11 -9.55
C PRO A 64 0.59 -17.87 -10.82
N SER A 65 1.26 -18.97 -11.14
CA SER A 65 1.04 -19.72 -12.39
C SER A 65 -0.38 -20.22 -12.53
N THR A 66 -1.05 -20.41 -11.40
CA THR A 66 -2.47 -20.71 -11.29
C THR A 66 -3.36 -19.67 -11.96
N LEU A 67 -3.01 -18.38 -11.84
CA LEU A 67 -3.74 -17.26 -12.46
C LEU A 67 -3.40 -17.07 -13.94
N THR A 68 -2.31 -17.65 -14.43
CA THR A 68 -1.87 -17.51 -15.82
C THR A 68 -2.29 -18.67 -16.72
N THR A 69 -2.89 -19.73 -16.17
CA THR A 69 -3.45 -20.82 -16.98
C THR A 69 -4.58 -20.33 -17.89
N ASP A 70 -4.78 -20.96 -19.04
CA ASP A 70 -5.84 -20.62 -20.01
C ASP A 70 -7.23 -20.57 -19.37
N ARG A 71 -7.43 -21.27 -18.25
CA ARG A 71 -8.66 -21.25 -17.46
C ARG A 71 -8.97 -19.87 -16.86
N PHE A 72 -7.97 -19.04 -16.62
CA PHE A 72 -8.09 -17.77 -15.88
C PHE A 72 -7.73 -16.53 -16.70
N GLN A 73 -7.17 -16.68 -17.90
CA GLN A 73 -6.82 -15.53 -18.77
C GLN A 73 -8.01 -14.69 -19.22
N SER A 74 -9.25 -15.15 -19.02
CA SER A 74 -10.47 -14.39 -19.32
C SER A 74 -11.63 -14.74 -18.39
N ALA A 75 -11.37 -15.39 -17.25
CA ALA A 75 -12.43 -15.90 -16.39
C ALA A 75 -12.63 -15.05 -15.15
N THR A 76 -13.90 -14.74 -14.91
CA THR A 76 -14.40 -14.32 -13.61
C THR A 76 -14.00 -15.33 -12.55
N VAL A 77 -13.37 -14.86 -11.48
CA VAL A 77 -12.96 -15.70 -10.34
C VAL A 77 -13.76 -15.33 -9.11
N THR A 78 -14.01 -16.32 -8.25
CA THR A 78 -14.57 -16.06 -6.92
C THR A 78 -13.43 -16.06 -5.91
N LEU A 79 -13.23 -14.92 -5.26
CA LEU A 79 -12.32 -14.76 -4.13
C LEU A 79 -13.09 -15.02 -2.84
N GLN A 80 -12.50 -15.77 -1.92
CA GLN A 80 -13.02 -15.96 -0.56
C GLN A 80 -12.07 -15.33 0.45
N LEU A 81 -12.59 -14.41 1.27
CA LEU A 81 -11.84 -13.79 2.36
C LEU A 81 -11.41 -14.85 3.39
N ASP A 82 -10.16 -14.77 3.81
CA ASP A 82 -9.53 -15.72 4.72
C ASP A 82 -9.21 -15.06 6.07
N LYS A 83 -8.21 -14.18 6.13
CA LYS A 83 -7.75 -13.55 7.36
C LYS A 83 -7.72 -12.04 7.23
N ALA A 84 -8.35 -11.34 8.16
CA ALA A 84 -8.18 -9.89 8.30
C ALA A 84 -6.73 -9.56 8.70
N LEU A 85 -6.06 -8.77 7.88
CA LEU A 85 -4.77 -8.14 8.17
C LEU A 85 -4.97 -6.75 8.81
N GLN A 86 -6.02 -6.05 8.38
CA GLN A 86 -6.48 -4.79 8.95
C GLN A 86 -8.01 -4.73 8.84
N SER A 87 -8.71 -4.40 9.91
CA SER A 87 -10.17 -4.25 9.90
C SER A 87 -10.61 -3.28 11.01
N GLY A 88 -11.90 -2.93 11.02
CA GLY A 88 -12.50 -2.04 12.00
C GLY A 88 -12.83 -0.65 11.44
N CYS A 89 -13.21 0.25 12.34
CA CYS A 89 -13.55 1.63 12.01
C CYS A 89 -12.33 2.55 12.02
N ASP A 90 -12.48 3.70 11.37
CA ASP A 90 -11.51 4.80 11.39
C ASP A 90 -10.16 4.36 10.81
N LYS A 91 -10.24 3.59 9.72
CA LYS A 91 -9.13 3.12 8.89
C LYS A 91 -9.44 3.47 7.43
N PHE A 92 -8.44 3.83 6.64
CA PHE A 92 -8.64 4.12 5.21
C PHE A 92 -9.12 2.90 4.40
N SER A 93 -8.96 1.69 4.93
CA SER A 93 -9.43 0.45 4.31
C SER A 93 -9.42 -0.72 5.29
N GLN A 94 -10.15 -1.78 4.92
CA GLN A 94 -9.97 -3.12 5.48
C GLN A 94 -9.05 -3.92 4.54
N VAL A 95 -8.07 -4.62 5.07
CA VAL A 95 -7.13 -5.44 4.31
C VAL A 95 -7.28 -6.89 4.72
N TRP A 96 -7.50 -7.77 3.76
CA TRP A 96 -7.74 -9.19 3.97
C TRP A 96 -6.80 -10.03 3.10
N THR A 97 -6.36 -11.18 3.60
CA THR A 97 -5.94 -12.26 2.71
C THR A 97 -7.18 -12.89 2.10
N ALA A 98 -7.07 -13.37 0.86
CA ALA A 98 -8.11 -14.12 0.19
C ALA A 98 -7.52 -15.31 -0.57
N THR A 99 -8.35 -16.32 -0.80
CA THR A 99 -8.04 -17.47 -1.65
C THR A 99 -8.94 -17.46 -2.88
N VAL A 100 -8.44 -17.99 -3.99
CA VAL A 100 -9.25 -18.19 -5.21
C VAL A 100 -10.00 -19.51 -5.09
N ILE A 101 -11.33 -19.49 -5.17
CA ILE A 101 -12.14 -20.71 -5.11
C ILE A 101 -11.77 -21.63 -6.29
N GLY A 102 -11.51 -22.90 -5.97
CA GLY A 102 -11.01 -23.89 -6.93
C GLY A 102 -9.49 -23.91 -7.07
N VAL A 103 -8.77 -22.94 -6.49
CA VAL A 103 -7.30 -22.90 -6.47
C VAL A 103 -6.76 -22.39 -5.12
N PRO A 104 -6.95 -23.16 -4.03
CA PRO A 104 -6.71 -22.70 -2.65
C PRO A 104 -5.26 -22.31 -2.35
N GLU A 105 -4.29 -22.83 -3.13
CA GLU A 105 -2.87 -22.46 -3.02
C GLU A 105 -2.60 -21.02 -3.46
N THR A 106 -3.50 -20.42 -4.24
CA THR A 106 -3.37 -19.04 -4.70
C THR A 106 -3.89 -18.10 -3.62
N ARG A 107 -2.96 -17.41 -2.96
CA ARG A 107 -3.28 -16.36 -1.98
C ARG A 107 -3.14 -14.98 -2.59
N LEU A 108 -4.13 -14.13 -2.32
CA LEU A 108 -4.18 -12.74 -2.74
C LEU A 108 -4.41 -11.83 -1.53
N VAL A 109 -4.18 -10.54 -1.72
CA VAL A 109 -4.59 -9.49 -0.78
C VAL A 109 -5.76 -8.74 -1.40
N VAL A 110 -6.79 -8.53 -0.60
CA VAL A 110 -8.00 -7.79 -0.95
C VAL A 110 -8.07 -6.58 -0.02
N LYS A 111 -7.86 -5.38 -0.57
CA LYS A 111 -7.99 -4.11 0.15
C LYS A 111 -9.34 -3.50 -0.20
N ILE A 112 -10.20 -3.36 0.80
CA ILE A 112 -11.59 -2.96 0.68
C ILE A 112 -11.76 -1.58 1.29
N ILE A 113 -12.17 -0.63 0.47
CA ILE A 113 -12.42 0.76 0.87
C ILE A 113 -13.93 0.91 0.96
N GLN A 114 -14.44 0.78 2.19
CA GLN A 114 -15.86 0.88 2.53
C GLN A 114 -16.08 2.23 3.21
N PRO A 115 -16.80 3.18 2.57
CA PRO A 115 -16.91 4.57 3.04
C PRO A 115 -17.26 4.72 4.53
N SER A 116 -18.24 3.96 5.01
CA SER A 116 -18.71 4.06 6.40
C SER A 116 -17.69 3.61 7.44
N LEU A 117 -16.67 2.82 7.04
CA LEU A 117 -15.60 2.36 7.93
C LEU A 117 -14.33 3.22 7.82
N CYS A 118 -14.24 4.08 6.80
CA CYS A 118 -13.26 5.16 6.71
C CYS A 118 -13.50 6.24 7.77
N PHE A 119 -12.61 7.24 7.85
CA PHE A 119 -12.82 8.42 8.68
C PHE A 119 -14.10 9.13 8.22
N ILE A 120 -15.04 9.33 9.15
CA ILE A 120 -16.29 10.05 8.88
C ILE A 120 -15.99 11.55 9.00
N PRO A 121 -16.48 12.39 8.08
CA PRO A 121 -16.27 13.83 8.16
C PRO A 121 -16.92 14.39 9.43
N GLU A 122 -16.23 15.31 10.10
CA GLU A 122 -16.70 15.97 11.31
C GLU A 122 -16.94 17.46 11.03
N PRO A 123 -18.07 17.86 10.42
CA PRO A 123 -18.30 19.23 9.96
C PRO A 123 -18.18 20.29 11.06
N ASP A 124 -18.36 19.90 12.33
CA ASP A 124 -18.19 20.77 13.49
C ASP A 124 -16.71 21.07 13.84
N ASN A 125 -15.76 20.34 13.27
CA ASN A 125 -14.32 20.50 13.49
C ASN A 125 -13.72 21.36 12.37
N ILE A 126 -13.20 22.54 12.67
CA ILE A 126 -12.66 23.48 11.67
C ILE A 126 -11.56 22.89 10.74
N HIS A 127 -10.92 21.79 11.12
CA HIS A 127 -9.88 21.10 10.33
C HIS A 127 -10.38 19.82 9.63
N TRP A 128 -11.69 19.55 9.62
CA TRP A 128 -12.23 18.29 9.10
C TRP A 128 -11.90 18.06 7.63
N CYS A 129 -11.84 19.12 6.83
CA CYS A 129 -11.52 19.06 5.41
C CYS A 129 -10.04 18.70 5.13
N GLU A 130 -9.15 18.94 6.09
CA GLU A 130 -7.73 18.55 6.00
C GLU A 130 -7.53 17.07 6.41
N ALA A 131 -8.46 16.53 7.20
CA ALA A 131 -8.39 15.17 7.74
C ALA A 131 -9.25 14.15 6.99
N TYR A 132 -10.29 14.60 6.28
CA TYR A 132 -11.19 13.74 5.51
C TYR A 132 -10.65 13.48 4.11
N TYR A 133 -10.52 12.20 3.78
CA TYR A 133 -10.17 11.74 2.44
C TYR A 133 -11.40 11.09 1.82
N ASP A 134 -11.78 11.50 0.62
CA ASP A 134 -12.86 10.85 -0.11
C ASP A 134 -12.48 9.38 -0.38
N PRO A 135 -13.29 8.40 0.08
CA PRO A 135 -13.02 6.98 -0.15
C PRO A 135 -12.88 6.59 -1.63
N LEU A 136 -13.61 7.26 -2.54
CA LEU A 136 -13.50 7.05 -3.97
C LEU A 136 -12.11 7.48 -4.47
N ASP A 137 -11.66 8.67 -4.05
CA ASP A 137 -10.33 9.19 -4.41
C ASP A 137 -9.22 8.30 -3.86
N LEU A 138 -9.33 7.83 -2.61
CA LEU A 138 -8.38 6.89 -2.03
C LEU A 138 -8.23 5.64 -2.90
N ALA A 139 -9.36 5.04 -3.31
CA ALA A 139 -9.37 3.82 -4.11
C ALA A 139 -8.77 4.04 -5.50
N HIS A 140 -9.24 5.07 -6.19
CA HIS A 140 -8.83 5.37 -7.57
C HIS A 140 -7.40 5.88 -7.65
N ASN A 141 -6.96 6.72 -6.71
CA ASN A 141 -5.58 7.20 -6.68
C ASN A 141 -4.61 6.04 -6.47
N GLU A 142 -4.86 5.17 -5.50
CA GLU A 142 -3.98 4.03 -5.26
C GLU A 142 -3.95 3.08 -6.47
N ALA A 143 -5.11 2.75 -7.06
CA ALA A 143 -5.18 1.95 -8.27
C ALA A 143 -4.39 2.59 -9.44
N TRP A 144 -4.50 3.90 -9.60
CA TRP A 144 -3.75 4.65 -10.61
C TRP A 144 -2.24 4.58 -10.38
N VAL A 145 -1.77 4.70 -9.13
CA VAL A 145 -0.35 4.54 -8.79
C VAL A 145 0.15 3.14 -9.18
N TYR A 146 -0.57 2.08 -8.82
CA TYR A 146 -0.21 0.71 -9.22
C TYR A 146 -0.10 0.54 -10.74
N GLN A 147 -1.03 1.16 -11.50
CA GLN A 147 -0.99 1.14 -12.96
C GLN A 147 0.24 1.88 -13.51
N LYS A 148 0.61 3.03 -12.95
CA LYS A 148 1.82 3.78 -13.38
C LYS A 148 3.11 3.05 -13.01
N LEU A 149 3.10 2.30 -11.92
CA LEU A 149 4.22 1.49 -11.47
C LEU A 149 4.19 0.05 -12.02
N ALA A 150 3.42 -0.22 -13.08
CA ALA A 150 3.33 -1.54 -13.73
C ALA A 150 4.71 -2.17 -14.03
N HIS A 151 5.67 -1.37 -14.53
CA HIS A 151 7.03 -1.83 -14.83
C HIS A 151 7.86 -2.25 -13.60
N ARG A 152 7.40 -1.94 -12.38
CA ARG A 152 8.02 -2.31 -11.10
C ARG A 152 7.28 -3.43 -10.39
N GLN A 153 6.10 -3.85 -10.89
CA GLN A 153 5.36 -4.97 -10.32
C GLN A 153 6.17 -6.27 -10.43
N GLY A 154 6.11 -7.08 -9.39
CA GLY A 154 6.94 -8.28 -9.20
C GLY A 154 8.35 -7.98 -8.67
N LEU A 155 8.82 -6.72 -8.69
CA LEU A 155 10.09 -6.31 -8.10
C LEU A 155 9.86 -5.71 -6.71
N SER A 156 9.86 -4.39 -6.60
CA SER A 156 9.60 -3.69 -5.34
C SER A 156 8.12 -3.31 -5.15
N ILE A 157 7.26 -3.60 -6.12
CA ILE A 157 5.81 -3.37 -6.06
C ILE A 157 5.08 -4.73 -6.23
N PRO A 158 3.99 -5.01 -5.50
CA PRO A 158 3.14 -6.17 -5.73
C PRO A 158 2.54 -6.19 -7.13
N TYR A 159 2.21 -7.37 -7.67
CA TYR A 159 1.28 -7.41 -8.81
C TYR A 159 -0.09 -6.85 -8.42
N PHE A 160 -0.67 -6.03 -9.28
CA PHE A 160 -1.99 -5.44 -9.15
C PHE A 160 -2.95 -6.06 -10.16
N PHE A 161 -4.03 -6.65 -9.65
CA PHE A 161 -5.00 -7.40 -10.45
C PHE A 161 -6.26 -6.61 -10.79
N GLY A 162 -6.35 -5.35 -10.34
CA GLY A 162 -7.45 -4.44 -10.67
C GLY A 162 -8.16 -3.85 -9.46
N ILE A 163 -9.04 -2.91 -9.78
CA ILE A 163 -9.99 -2.26 -8.87
C ILE A 163 -11.42 -2.61 -9.31
N PHE A 164 -12.29 -2.90 -8.36
CA PHE A 164 -13.65 -3.38 -8.62
C PHE A 164 -14.66 -2.70 -7.68
N ASP A 165 -15.83 -2.36 -8.23
CA ASP A 165 -16.99 -1.97 -7.44
C ASP A 165 -17.68 -3.22 -6.88
N ILE A 166 -18.00 -3.21 -5.59
CA ILE A 166 -18.74 -4.28 -4.92
C ILE A 166 -19.88 -3.72 -4.08
N VAL A 167 -20.76 -4.61 -3.65
CA VAL A 167 -21.71 -4.35 -2.57
C VAL A 167 -21.32 -5.25 -1.39
N THR A 168 -21.09 -4.66 -0.22
CA THR A 168 -20.73 -5.39 1.00
C THR A 168 -21.95 -6.12 1.60
N PRO A 169 -21.78 -7.06 2.54
CA PRO A 169 -22.91 -7.72 3.22
C PRO A 169 -23.88 -6.76 3.91
N SER A 170 -23.42 -5.56 4.29
CA SER A 170 -24.28 -4.51 4.85
C SER A 170 -25.08 -3.72 3.80
N GLY A 171 -24.96 -4.07 2.52
CA GLY A 171 -25.63 -3.39 1.40
C GLY A 171 -24.94 -2.10 0.95
N GLU A 172 -23.75 -1.81 1.46
CA GLU A 172 -23.00 -0.59 1.12
C GLU A 172 -22.15 -0.81 -0.13
N ALA A 173 -22.12 0.19 -1.02
CA ALA A 173 -21.18 0.20 -2.14
C ALA A 173 -19.75 0.44 -1.63
N ALA A 174 -18.79 -0.33 -2.13
CA ALA A 174 -17.39 -0.22 -1.75
C ALA A 174 -16.47 -0.53 -2.94
N TRP A 175 -15.19 -0.16 -2.80
CA TRP A 175 -14.16 -0.47 -3.80
C TRP A 175 -13.20 -1.52 -3.28
N VAL A 176 -12.81 -2.45 -4.16
CA VAL A 176 -11.87 -3.51 -3.86
C VAL A 176 -10.66 -3.40 -4.77
N LEU A 177 -9.47 -3.30 -4.17
CA LEU A 177 -8.20 -3.47 -4.87
C LEU A 177 -7.69 -4.88 -4.61
N VAL A 178 -7.35 -5.60 -5.67
CA VAL A 178 -6.81 -6.98 -5.59
C VAL A 178 -5.31 -6.96 -5.90
N LEU A 179 -4.51 -7.51 -4.99
CA LEU A 179 -3.05 -7.44 -5.01
C LEU A 179 -2.42 -8.82 -4.78
N GLU A 180 -1.16 -8.95 -5.22
CA GLU A 180 -0.29 -10.08 -4.87
C GLU A 180 -0.14 -10.20 -3.35
N PHE A 181 -0.31 -11.41 -2.81
CA PHE A 181 0.06 -11.66 -1.43
C PHE A 181 1.58 -11.79 -1.30
N ILE A 182 2.19 -10.88 -0.53
CA ILE A 182 3.63 -10.89 -0.27
C ILE A 182 3.90 -11.63 1.04
N GLN A 183 4.53 -12.79 0.95
CA GLN A 183 4.99 -13.52 2.13
C GLN A 183 6.31 -12.93 2.64
N GLY A 184 6.30 -12.46 3.89
CA GLY A 184 7.51 -11.96 4.55
C GLY A 184 7.20 -11.17 5.82
N PRO A 185 8.21 -10.91 6.67
CA PRO A 185 8.07 -9.99 7.78
C PRO A 185 8.06 -8.53 7.31
N THR A 186 7.30 -7.69 8.01
CA THR A 186 7.43 -6.22 7.92
C THR A 186 8.69 -5.73 8.65
N ILE A 187 8.99 -4.43 8.60
CA ILE A 187 10.10 -3.86 9.39
C ILE A 187 9.90 -4.16 10.89
N HIS A 188 8.67 -4.01 11.41
CA HIS A 188 8.34 -4.38 12.78
C HIS A 188 8.58 -5.88 13.06
N GLY A 189 8.25 -6.74 12.10
CA GLY A 189 8.51 -8.18 12.21
C GLY A 189 10.00 -8.49 12.30
N VAL A 190 10.81 -7.85 11.45
CA VAL A 190 12.27 -8.02 11.45
C VAL A 190 12.93 -7.42 12.69
N ALA A 191 12.46 -6.27 13.16
CA ALA A 191 12.94 -5.67 14.41
C ALA A 191 12.81 -6.65 15.59
N LYS A 192 11.66 -7.32 15.74
CA LYS A 192 11.45 -8.32 16.80
C LYS A 192 12.35 -9.55 16.67
N LEU A 193 12.78 -9.89 15.46
CA LEU A 193 13.66 -11.02 15.16
C LEU A 193 15.16 -10.64 15.22
N SER A 194 15.48 -9.35 15.32
CA SER A 194 16.84 -8.81 15.21
C SER A 194 17.82 -9.37 16.25
N LYS A 195 17.34 -9.73 17.44
CA LYS A 195 18.15 -10.37 18.50
C LYS A 195 18.85 -11.64 18.02
N ASN A 196 18.19 -12.38 17.12
CA ASN A 196 18.67 -13.68 16.64
C ASN A 196 19.10 -13.65 15.17
N ASN A 197 18.85 -12.56 14.45
CA ASN A 197 19.11 -12.48 13.01
C ASN A 197 19.40 -11.04 12.56
N LYS A 198 20.62 -10.58 12.86
CA LYS A 198 21.10 -9.24 12.45
C LYS A 198 21.23 -9.13 10.94
N ASP A 199 21.66 -10.20 10.27
CA ASP A 199 21.83 -10.23 8.82
C ASP A 199 20.50 -9.92 8.10
N MET A 200 19.37 -10.43 8.61
CA MET A 200 18.06 -10.09 8.07
C MET A 200 17.70 -8.61 8.24
N VAL A 201 18.11 -7.96 9.34
CA VAL A 201 17.92 -6.52 9.53
C VAL A 201 18.77 -5.73 8.53
N HIS A 202 20.01 -6.16 8.32
CA HIS A 202 20.94 -5.55 7.36
C HIS A 202 20.43 -5.70 5.92
N ASP A 203 20.01 -6.91 5.54
CA ASP A 203 19.40 -7.21 4.24
C ASP A 203 18.16 -6.35 4.01
N PHE A 204 17.26 -6.24 4.99
CA PHE A 204 16.08 -5.39 4.88
C PHE A 204 16.49 -3.95 4.63
N CYS A 205 17.40 -3.40 5.44
CA CYS A 205 17.82 -2.01 5.31
C CYS A 205 18.42 -1.72 3.92
N ASN A 206 19.35 -2.56 3.46
CA ASN A 206 19.98 -2.39 2.16
C ASN A 206 18.97 -2.50 1.00
N LEU A 207 18.19 -3.58 0.97
CA LEU A 207 17.19 -3.80 -0.09
C LEU A 207 16.09 -2.73 -0.07
N GLY A 208 15.71 -2.25 1.11
CA GLY A 208 14.72 -1.18 1.28
C GLY A 208 15.24 0.16 0.79
N LEU A 209 16.49 0.51 1.10
CA LEU A 209 17.14 1.71 0.56
C LEU A 209 17.21 1.68 -0.97
N ASP A 210 17.56 0.54 -1.55
CA ASP A 210 17.60 0.38 -3.00
C ASP A 210 16.20 0.48 -3.61
N ALA A 211 15.20 -0.19 -3.03
CA ALA A 211 13.81 -0.12 -3.49
C ALA A 211 13.27 1.32 -3.52
N VAL A 212 13.50 2.07 -2.44
CA VAL A 212 13.06 3.47 -2.29
C VAL A 212 13.81 4.40 -3.24
N ARG A 213 15.13 4.26 -3.36
CA ARG A 213 15.93 5.06 -4.32
C ARG A 213 15.46 4.84 -5.74
N GLU A 214 15.29 3.60 -6.14
CA GLU A 214 14.86 3.26 -7.49
C GLU A 214 13.43 3.77 -7.77
N LEU A 215 12.55 3.80 -6.76
CA LEU A 215 11.21 4.39 -6.88
C LEU A 215 11.32 5.91 -7.10
N ALA A 216 12.13 6.60 -6.30
CA ALA A 216 12.39 8.03 -6.43
C ALA A 216 13.05 8.40 -7.76
N LEU A 217 13.98 7.59 -8.25
CA LEU A 217 14.59 7.74 -9.58
C LEU A 217 13.58 7.52 -10.72
N SER A 218 12.49 6.79 -10.46
CA SER A 218 11.35 6.66 -11.38
C SER A 218 10.39 7.87 -11.32
N GLY A 219 10.70 8.87 -10.49
CA GLY A 219 9.88 10.06 -10.30
C GLY A 219 8.81 9.90 -9.23
N TRP A 220 8.85 8.87 -8.38
CA TRP A 220 7.81 8.60 -7.39
C TRP A 220 8.36 8.69 -5.97
N THR A 221 7.66 9.38 -5.09
CA THR A 221 7.96 9.42 -3.65
C THR A 221 6.83 8.81 -2.85
N LEU A 222 7.17 8.15 -1.75
CA LEU A 222 6.20 7.67 -0.76
C LEU A 222 6.09 8.70 0.36
N ARG A 223 4.90 9.28 0.56
CA ARG A 223 4.68 10.13 1.73
C ARG A 223 4.51 9.28 3.00
N ASP A 224 3.79 8.17 2.92
CA ASP A 224 3.70 7.20 4.01
C ASP A 224 4.79 6.11 3.94
N MET A 225 5.88 6.33 4.67
CA MET A 225 6.96 5.36 4.84
C MET A 225 6.87 4.57 6.15
N SER A 226 5.66 4.33 6.65
CA SER A 226 5.50 3.57 7.89
C SER A 226 6.14 2.17 7.81
N CYS A 227 6.60 1.67 8.95
CA CYS A 227 7.26 0.36 9.06
C CYS A 227 6.35 -0.84 8.71
N SER A 228 5.05 -0.61 8.54
CA SER A 228 4.07 -1.62 8.11
C SER A 228 3.98 -1.73 6.59
N ASN A 229 4.44 -0.70 5.86
CA ASN A 229 4.27 -0.59 4.41
C ASN A 229 5.42 -1.22 3.61
N PHE A 230 6.37 -1.85 4.29
CA PHE A 230 7.50 -2.56 3.69
C PHE A 230 7.52 -4.00 4.16
N ILE A 231 7.65 -4.93 3.22
CA ILE A 231 7.72 -6.37 3.49
C ILE A 231 9.00 -6.95 2.88
N LEU A 232 9.80 -7.66 3.67
CA LEU A 232 10.95 -8.41 3.14
C LEU A 232 10.48 -9.75 2.58
N SER A 233 10.31 -9.80 1.26
CA SER A 233 9.97 -11.02 0.54
C SER A 233 11.21 -11.88 0.32
N SER A 234 11.07 -13.19 0.48
CA SER A 234 12.09 -14.19 0.13
C SER A 234 11.58 -15.16 -0.96
N SER A 235 10.65 -14.70 -1.77
CA SER A 235 9.97 -15.52 -2.78
C SER A 235 10.91 -15.84 -3.96
N SER A 236 10.76 -17.03 -4.54
CA SER A 236 11.49 -17.42 -5.76
C SER A 236 13.02 -17.41 -5.65
N GLY A 237 13.56 -17.60 -4.44
CA GLY A 237 15.01 -17.69 -4.21
C GLY A 237 15.75 -16.35 -4.25
N SER A 238 15.04 -15.22 -4.39
CA SER A 238 15.63 -13.88 -4.30
C SER A 238 14.95 -13.08 -3.19
N LYS A 239 15.74 -12.25 -2.49
CA LYS A 239 15.23 -11.34 -1.47
C LYS A 239 14.91 -10.00 -2.10
N ALA A 240 13.77 -9.42 -1.75
CA ALA A 240 13.39 -8.08 -2.15
C ALA A 240 12.55 -7.42 -1.06
N VAL A 241 12.68 -6.10 -0.91
CA VAL A 241 11.74 -5.31 -0.12
C VAL A 241 10.62 -4.84 -1.03
N VAL A 242 9.39 -5.18 -0.65
CA VAL A 242 8.17 -4.83 -1.38
C VAL A 242 7.46 -3.72 -0.63
N MET A 243 7.15 -2.65 -1.35
CA MET A 243 6.40 -1.48 -0.88
C MET A 243 4.92 -1.70 -1.17
N ILE A 244 4.09 -1.57 -0.15
CA ILE A 244 2.63 -1.67 -0.21
C ILE A 244 2.01 -0.36 0.26
N ASP A 245 0.68 -0.26 0.17
CA ASP A 245 -0.09 0.91 0.63
C ASP A 245 0.33 2.21 -0.06
N LEU A 246 0.13 2.25 -1.38
CA LEU A 246 0.67 3.30 -2.25
C LEU A 246 -0.29 4.49 -2.44
N TYR A 247 -1.36 4.56 -1.64
CA TYR A 247 -2.39 5.60 -1.78
C TYR A 247 -1.83 7.02 -1.61
N ASP A 248 -0.75 7.17 -0.85
CA ASP A 248 -0.10 8.46 -0.59
C ASP A 248 1.19 8.67 -1.40
N ALA A 249 1.39 7.87 -2.46
CA ALA A 249 2.51 8.05 -3.36
C ALA A 249 2.27 9.25 -4.29
N VAL A 250 3.31 10.06 -4.50
CA VAL A 250 3.24 11.27 -5.32
C VAL A 250 4.29 11.20 -6.44
N TYR A 251 3.90 11.64 -7.63
CA TYR A 251 4.80 11.73 -8.77
C TYR A 251 5.42 13.13 -8.88
N VAL A 252 6.75 13.21 -8.96
CA VAL A 252 7.55 14.44 -8.98
C VAL A 252 8.34 14.52 -10.30
N LYS A 253 8.08 15.55 -11.11
CA LYS A 253 8.89 15.96 -12.28
C LYS A 253 9.63 17.25 -11.89
N PRO A 254 10.98 17.43 -12.04
CA PRO A 254 11.86 17.13 -13.20
C PRO A 254 13.27 16.52 -12.85
N PRO A 255 14.13 16.19 -13.85
CA PRO A 255 15.40 15.44 -13.68
C PRO A 255 16.43 15.92 -12.64
N PRO A 256 16.71 17.22 -12.41
CA PRO A 256 17.68 17.61 -11.39
C PRO A 256 17.18 17.30 -9.96
N THR A 257 15.86 17.18 -9.78
CA THR A 257 15.27 16.87 -8.48
C THR A 257 15.30 15.39 -8.15
N LEU A 258 15.39 14.48 -9.12
CA LEU A 258 15.26 13.03 -8.86
C LEU A 258 16.40 12.47 -8.00
N LYS A 259 17.63 12.93 -8.20
CA LYS A 259 18.75 12.54 -7.32
C LYS A 259 18.57 13.06 -5.90
N ARG A 260 18.10 14.30 -5.76
CA ARG A 260 17.79 14.90 -4.46
C ARG A 260 16.62 14.17 -3.79
N LEU A 261 15.58 13.84 -4.55
CA LEU A 261 14.42 13.08 -4.10
C LEU A 261 14.83 11.70 -3.62
N ALA A 262 15.63 10.97 -4.40
CA ALA A 262 16.13 9.65 -4.02
C ALA A 262 16.98 9.70 -2.74
N MET A 263 17.74 10.77 -2.54
CA MET A 263 18.47 10.99 -1.29
C MET A 263 17.52 11.30 -0.12
N VAL A 264 16.55 12.20 -0.31
CA VAL A 264 15.55 12.57 0.72
C VAL A 264 14.75 11.34 1.14
N ASP A 265 14.26 10.57 0.19
CA ASP A 265 13.45 9.39 0.44
C ASP A 265 14.27 8.26 1.08
N ALA A 266 15.53 8.06 0.65
CA ALA A 266 16.44 7.14 1.33
C ALA A 266 16.68 7.54 2.79
N ASN A 267 16.84 8.83 3.08
CA ASN A 267 17.04 9.33 4.44
C ASN A 267 15.78 9.17 5.29
N ARG A 268 14.60 9.46 4.72
CA ARG A 268 13.30 9.25 5.39
C ARG A 268 13.09 7.78 5.71
N PHE A 269 13.34 6.89 4.75
CA PHE A 269 13.27 5.44 4.98
C PHE A 269 14.25 5.01 6.08
N PHE A 270 15.52 5.43 5.99
CA PHE A 270 16.53 5.07 6.98
C PHE A 270 16.15 5.54 8.38
N TYR A 271 15.66 6.78 8.52
CA TYR A 271 15.19 7.32 9.79
C TYR A 271 14.08 6.48 10.40
N TRP A 272 13.02 6.18 9.63
CA TRP A 272 11.92 5.34 10.10
C TRP A 272 12.38 3.92 10.44
N PHE A 273 13.22 3.34 9.59
CA PHE A 273 13.78 2.01 9.83
C PHE A 273 14.57 1.98 11.13
N GLN A 274 15.45 2.96 11.36
CA GLN A 274 16.23 3.09 12.58
C GLN A 274 15.32 3.19 13.81
N LEU A 275 14.28 4.04 13.77
CA LEU A 275 13.34 4.16 14.88
C LEU A 275 12.68 2.82 15.22
N CYS A 276 12.32 2.04 14.21
CA CYS A 276 11.66 0.75 14.41
C CYS A 276 12.59 -0.34 14.95
N VAL A 277 13.89 -0.29 14.67
CA VAL A 277 14.86 -1.32 15.11
C VAL A 277 15.69 -0.93 16.33
N ARG A 278 15.76 0.35 16.70
CA ARG A 278 16.69 0.89 17.72
C ARG A 278 16.62 0.13 19.04
N ASP A 279 15.42 -0.12 19.53
CA ASP A 279 15.23 -0.69 20.86
C ASP A 279 15.57 -2.19 20.89
N GLU A 280 15.44 -2.88 19.75
CA GLU A 280 15.72 -4.31 19.62
C GLU A 280 17.16 -4.59 19.14
N TYR A 281 17.80 -3.63 18.45
CA TYR A 281 19.17 -3.71 17.96
C TYR A 281 19.94 -2.39 18.20
N PRO A 282 20.45 -2.14 19.42
CA PRO A 282 21.14 -0.90 19.78
C PRO A 282 22.37 -0.57 18.93
N GLY A 283 23.10 -1.59 18.45
CA GLY A 283 24.29 -1.43 17.59
C GLY A 283 23.97 -1.24 16.10
N PHE A 284 22.69 -1.10 15.71
CA PHE A 284 22.32 -0.93 14.31
C PHE A 284 22.87 0.38 13.73
N TYR A 285 22.83 1.48 14.49
CA TYR A 285 23.31 2.78 14.01
C TYR A 285 24.80 2.74 13.70
N ASP A 286 25.62 2.19 14.58
CA ASP A 286 27.07 2.07 14.36
C ASP A 286 27.38 1.19 13.14
N TRP A 287 26.66 0.08 12.99
CA TRP A 287 26.76 -0.75 11.79
C TRP A 287 26.40 0.04 10.53
N ALA A 288 25.29 0.77 10.56
CA ALA A 288 24.81 1.54 9.42
C ALA A 288 25.84 2.61 9.02
N MET A 289 26.38 3.35 9.98
CA MET A 289 27.43 4.35 9.75
C MET A 289 28.68 3.79 9.07
N GLN A 290 29.00 2.52 9.33
CA GLN A 290 30.18 1.85 8.75
C GLN A 290 29.92 1.21 7.39
N ASN A 291 28.68 0.79 7.11
CA ASN A 291 28.37 -0.09 5.98
C ASN A 291 27.49 0.55 4.91
N LEU A 292 26.75 1.62 5.25
CA LEU A 292 25.88 2.29 4.28
C LEU A 292 26.59 3.47 3.60
N PRO A 293 26.25 3.78 2.32
CA PRO A 293 26.86 4.89 1.60
C PRO A 293 26.68 6.23 2.33
N VAL A 294 27.70 7.10 2.24
CA VAL A 294 27.74 8.40 2.94
C VAL A 294 26.51 9.30 2.65
N VAL A 295 25.84 9.06 1.53
CA VAL A 295 24.66 9.79 1.05
C VAL A 295 23.47 9.74 2.03
N VAL A 296 23.49 8.85 3.04
CA VAL A 296 22.41 8.71 4.02
C VAL A 296 22.50 9.73 5.20
N TRP A 297 23.59 10.52 5.31
CA TRP A 297 23.98 11.13 6.59
C TRP A 297 23.91 12.67 6.67
N GLY A 298 23.11 13.33 5.84
CA GLY A 298 22.78 14.73 6.06
C GLY A 298 21.43 14.84 6.79
N PRO A 299 21.30 15.61 7.89
CA PRO A 299 19.98 16.10 8.27
C PRO A 299 19.42 16.79 7.01
N PRO A 300 18.22 16.44 6.55
CA PRO A 300 17.60 17.26 5.52
C PRO A 300 17.53 18.65 6.15
N ASP A 301 18.22 19.62 5.56
CA ASP A 301 17.91 21.03 5.81
C ASP A 301 16.46 21.20 5.33
N PHE A 302 15.50 20.88 6.20
CA PHE A 302 14.09 21.18 6.07
C PHE A 302 13.94 22.69 6.28
N LYS A 303 14.51 23.47 5.37
CA LYS A 303 13.92 24.77 5.07
C LYS A 303 12.79 24.46 4.12
N GLU A 304 11.58 24.55 4.66
CA GLU A 304 10.31 24.51 3.95
C GLU A 304 10.30 25.60 2.87
N ASP A 305 10.86 25.30 1.71
CA ASP A 305 10.54 25.99 0.46
C ASP A 305 9.77 24.97 -0.40
N MET A 306 8.54 24.65 0.04
CA MET A 306 7.45 24.12 -0.79
C MET A 306 6.23 25.00 -0.62
#